data_AF-A0A2Y9AYE6-F1
#
_entry.id   AF-A0A2Y9AYE6-F1
#
_cell.length_a   1.000
_cell.length_b   1.000
_cell.length_c   1.000
_cell.angle_alpha   90.00
_cell.angle_beta   90.00
_cell.angle_gamma   90.00
#
_symmetry.space_group_name_H-M   'P 1'
#
loop_
_entity.id
_entity.type
_entity.pdbx_description
1 polymer ?
#
loop_
_entity_poly.entity_id
_entity_poly.type
_entity_poly.pdbx_seq_one_letter_code
_entity_poly.pdbx_strand_id
1 'polypeptide(L)'
;MRSVLLLALMLAAPAYAQTVRPPDAARLEAFHHHLGLALHVALARGTAADRAVLVETLSGAAGPLVGAEGAWACRTLKLGGITDLTVYPNFRCRISRGSDGLVLIKETGSQRLKGRILEDGTFLGVGHVGTAPATDYAGLPPLDQTPVEPNQTTADVGRFELLSPDRARLMLPAPLLESRFDLLYLTR
;
A
#
# COMPACT_ATOMS: atom_id res chain seq x y z
N MET A 1 -9.51 -61.13 -14.39
CA MET A 1 -9.82 -59.92 -13.60
C MET A 1 -8.93 -58.80 -14.12
N ARG A 2 -9.48 -57.83 -14.85
CA ARG A 2 -8.72 -56.73 -15.47
C ARG A 2 -8.80 -55.51 -14.55
N SER A 3 -7.65 -55.12 -13.98
CA SER A 3 -7.52 -53.89 -13.19
C SER A 3 -7.61 -52.66 -14.11
N VAL A 4 -8.54 -51.75 -13.82
CA VAL A 4 -8.63 -50.44 -14.47
C VAL A 4 -7.89 -49.44 -13.59
N LEU A 5 -6.79 -48.89 -14.11
CA LEU A 5 -6.02 -47.82 -13.48
C LEU A 5 -6.67 -46.48 -13.86
N LEU A 6 -7.32 -45.81 -12.92
CA LEU A 6 -7.80 -44.44 -13.13
C LEU A 6 -6.63 -43.46 -12.96
N LEU A 7 -6.22 -42.83 -14.06
CA LEU A 7 -5.27 -41.72 -14.07
C LEU A 7 -6.04 -40.42 -13.80
N ALA A 8 -5.89 -39.86 -12.61
CA ALA A 8 -6.47 -38.55 -12.28
C ALA A 8 -5.60 -37.44 -12.88
N LEU A 9 -6.08 -36.78 -13.94
CA LEU A 9 -5.51 -35.53 -14.42
C LEU A 9 -5.85 -34.41 -13.43
N MET A 10 -4.85 -33.94 -12.69
CA MET A 10 -4.95 -32.67 -11.96
C MET A 10 -4.84 -31.52 -12.97
N LEU A 11 -5.96 -30.89 -13.28
CA LEU A 11 -5.99 -29.62 -14.01
C LEU A 11 -5.47 -28.51 -13.09
N ALA A 12 -4.24 -28.05 -13.34
CA ALA A 12 -3.73 -26.83 -12.72
C ALA A 12 -4.57 -25.65 -13.24
N ALA A 13 -5.40 -25.06 -12.38
CA ALA A 13 -6.10 -23.83 -12.71
C ALA A 13 -5.08 -22.70 -12.92
N PRO A 14 -5.23 -21.85 -13.95
CA PRO A 14 -4.36 -20.69 -14.10
C PRO A 14 -4.60 -19.76 -12.90
N ALA A 15 -3.54 -19.44 -12.16
CA ALA A 15 -3.57 -18.36 -11.20
C ALA A 15 -3.77 -17.06 -11.98
N TYR A 16 -4.99 -16.52 -11.96
CA TYR A 16 -5.24 -15.20 -12.55
C TYR A 16 -4.45 -14.17 -11.73
N ALA A 17 -3.44 -13.57 -12.36
CA ALA A 17 -2.78 -12.41 -11.80
C ALA A 17 -3.84 -11.33 -11.54
N GLN A 18 -3.90 -10.83 -10.30
CA GLN A 18 -4.85 -9.80 -9.92
C GLN A 18 -4.52 -8.52 -10.68
N THR A 19 -5.46 -8.04 -11.48
CA THR A 19 -5.31 -6.83 -12.27
C THR A 19 -5.70 -5.60 -11.46
N VAL A 20 -5.10 -4.45 -11.78
CA VAL A 20 -5.52 -3.16 -11.23
C VAL A 20 -6.99 -2.90 -11.59
N ARG A 21 -7.82 -2.53 -10.62
CA ARG A 21 -9.22 -2.18 -10.88
C ARG A 21 -9.29 -0.85 -11.65
N PRO A 22 -10.26 -0.65 -12.57
CA PRO A 22 -10.39 0.58 -13.35
C PRO A 22 -10.35 1.89 -12.53
N PRO A 23 -11.08 2.05 -11.41
CA PRO A 23 -11.02 3.29 -10.63
C PRO A 23 -9.68 3.51 -9.92
N ASP A 24 -8.86 2.47 -9.74
CA ASP A 24 -7.52 2.57 -9.17
C ASP A 24 -6.46 2.87 -10.23
N ALA A 25 -6.64 2.37 -11.46
CA ALA A 25 -5.78 2.71 -12.58
C ALA A 25 -5.74 4.23 -12.80
N ALA A 26 -6.88 4.91 -12.76
CA ALA A 26 -6.95 6.37 -12.88
C ALA A 26 -6.13 7.10 -11.79
N ARG A 27 -6.14 6.60 -10.54
CA ARG A 27 -5.36 7.16 -9.43
C ARG A 27 -3.86 6.96 -9.62
N LEU A 28 -3.45 5.79 -10.12
CA LEU A 28 -2.06 5.47 -10.41
C LEU A 28 -1.52 6.25 -11.62
N GLU A 29 -2.32 6.45 -12.67
CA GLU A 29 -1.94 7.29 -13.82
C GLU A 29 -1.79 8.76 -13.42
N ALA A 30 -2.66 9.25 -12.53
CA ALA A 30 -2.59 10.61 -11.99
C ALA A 30 -1.60 10.78 -10.81
N PHE A 31 -0.70 9.82 -10.58
CA PHE A 31 0.17 9.78 -9.40
C PHE A 31 0.93 11.09 -9.16
N HIS A 32 1.64 11.59 -10.18
CA HIS A 32 2.45 12.81 -10.05
C HIS A 32 1.60 14.07 -9.88
N HIS A 33 0.41 14.10 -10.46
CA HIS A 33 -0.55 15.19 -10.23
C HIS A 33 -0.99 15.23 -8.76
N HIS A 34 -1.37 14.08 -8.19
CA HIS A 34 -1.73 13.99 -6.77
C HIS A 34 -0.56 14.35 -5.86
N LEU A 35 0.65 13.86 -6.16
CA LEU A 35 1.85 14.19 -5.41
C LEU A 35 2.15 15.70 -5.45
N GLY A 36 2.10 16.33 -6.61
CA GLY A 36 2.37 17.76 -6.77
C GLY A 36 1.41 18.65 -5.96
N LEU A 37 0.10 18.36 -6.03
CA LEU A 37 -0.91 19.08 -5.26
C LEU A 37 -0.69 18.92 -3.75
N ALA A 38 -0.39 17.71 -3.30
CA ALA A 38 -0.17 17.41 -1.89
C ALA A 38 1.11 18.06 -1.36
N LEU A 39 2.20 18.03 -2.14
CA LEU A 39 3.46 18.69 -1.79
C LEU A 39 3.33 20.21 -1.74
N HIS A 40 2.56 20.81 -2.65
CA HIS A 40 2.33 22.26 -2.63
C HIS A 40 1.79 22.73 -1.27
N VAL A 41 0.74 22.06 -0.76
CA VAL A 41 0.14 22.37 0.53
C VAL A 41 1.10 22.04 1.69
N ALA A 42 1.66 20.82 1.68
CA ALA A 42 2.52 20.34 2.77
C ALA A 42 3.77 21.21 2.96
N LEU A 43 4.41 21.65 1.88
CA LEU A 43 5.60 22.50 1.94
C LEU A 43 5.26 23.93 2.36
N ALA A 44 4.13 24.47 1.88
CA ALA A 44 3.70 25.84 2.20
C ALA A 44 3.23 26.00 3.65
N ARG A 45 2.59 24.98 4.24
CA ARG A 45 1.87 25.10 5.52
C ARG A 45 2.34 24.17 6.63
N GLY A 46 3.09 23.11 6.32
CA GLY A 46 3.60 22.17 7.32
C GLY A 46 4.55 22.84 8.33
N THR A 47 4.69 22.25 9.52
CA THR A 47 5.68 22.73 10.48
C THR A 47 7.11 22.44 9.98
N ALA A 48 8.12 23.13 10.51
CA ALA A 48 9.51 22.85 10.14
C ALA A 48 9.93 21.40 10.46
N ALA A 49 9.48 20.87 11.60
CA ALA A 49 9.75 19.50 12.02
C ALA A 49 9.08 18.48 11.07
N ASP A 50 7.80 18.68 10.74
CA ASP A 50 7.09 17.77 9.85
C ASP A 50 7.65 17.79 8.43
N ARG A 51 8.02 18.97 7.91
CA ARG A 51 8.68 19.10 6.62
C ARG A 51 10.03 18.38 6.57
N ALA A 52 10.79 18.38 7.66
CA ALA A 52 12.05 17.65 7.72
C ALA A 52 11.83 16.14 7.54
N VAL A 53 10.81 15.57 8.22
CA VAL A 53 10.45 14.15 8.06
C VAL A 53 9.92 13.86 6.65
N LEU A 54 9.16 14.78 6.06
CA LEU A 54 8.70 14.66 4.68
C LEU A 54 9.88 14.63 3.69
N VAL A 55 10.82 15.56 3.82
CA VAL A 55 12.03 15.61 2.98
C VAL A 55 12.84 14.34 3.13
N GLU A 56 13.04 13.86 4.37
CA GLU A 56 13.71 12.59 4.64
C GLU A 56 13.00 11.44 3.90
N THR A 57 11.69 11.30 4.09
CA THR A 57 10.85 10.25 3.46
C THR A 57 10.99 10.26 1.92
N LEU A 58 11.04 11.45 1.31
CA LEU A 58 11.14 11.60 -0.14
C LEU A 58 12.58 11.51 -0.69
N SER A 59 13.59 11.59 0.18
CA SER A 59 14.99 11.50 -0.22
C SER A 59 15.41 10.07 -0.54
N GLY A 60 16.31 9.92 -1.51
CA GLY A 60 16.84 8.63 -1.96
C GLY A 60 16.17 8.13 -3.24
N ALA A 61 16.89 7.27 -3.95
CA ALA A 61 16.42 6.63 -5.18
C ALA A 61 15.84 5.25 -4.86
N ALA A 62 14.86 4.83 -5.65
CA ALA A 62 14.34 3.46 -5.61
C ALA A 62 15.43 2.47 -6.06
N GLY A 63 15.54 1.35 -5.35
CA GLY A 63 16.39 0.21 -5.68
C GLY A 63 15.58 -1.08 -5.86
N PRO A 64 16.27 -2.21 -6.12
CA PRO A 64 15.63 -3.53 -6.21
C PRO A 64 14.91 -3.89 -4.91
N LEU A 65 13.78 -4.62 -5.00
CA LEU A 65 12.99 -5.02 -3.82
C LEU A 65 13.63 -6.16 -2.99
N VAL A 66 14.78 -6.70 -3.43
CA VAL A 66 15.48 -7.77 -2.72
C VAL A 66 15.90 -7.30 -1.32
N GLY A 67 15.51 -8.05 -0.29
CA GLY A 67 15.83 -7.73 1.11
C GLY A 67 14.83 -6.80 1.80
N ALA A 68 13.69 -6.52 1.14
CA ALA A 68 12.58 -5.79 1.75
C ALA A 68 11.85 -6.60 2.84
N GLU A 69 11.92 -7.93 2.81
CA GLU A 69 11.31 -8.78 3.83
C GLU A 69 11.82 -8.45 5.24
N GLY A 70 10.93 -8.56 6.23
CA GLY A 70 11.27 -8.37 7.64
C GLY A 70 10.25 -7.55 8.41
N ALA A 71 10.60 -7.27 9.66
CA ALA A 71 9.87 -6.34 10.52
C ALA A 71 10.35 -4.92 10.27
N TRP A 72 9.42 -3.97 10.31
CA TRP A 72 9.65 -2.56 10.04
C TRP A 72 8.95 -1.70 11.10
N ALA A 73 9.58 -0.61 11.52
CA ALA A 73 8.85 0.52 12.07
C ALA A 73 8.31 1.33 10.90
N CYS A 74 7.03 1.70 10.93
CA CYS A 74 6.42 2.48 9.86
C CYS A 74 5.57 3.63 10.39
N ARG A 75 5.62 4.78 9.75
CA ARG A 75 4.77 5.93 10.07
C ARG A 75 4.07 6.46 8.84
N THR A 76 2.83 6.91 9.03
CA THR A 76 2.07 7.57 7.96
C THR A 76 2.36 9.06 7.97
N LEU A 77 2.56 9.65 6.79
CA LEU A 77 2.46 11.09 6.58
C LEU A 77 1.23 11.33 5.69
N LYS A 78 0.30 12.15 6.17
CA LYS A 78 -0.88 12.59 5.40
C LYS A 78 -0.60 13.97 4.85
N LEU A 79 -0.64 14.13 3.53
CA LEU A 79 -0.34 15.39 2.84
C LEU A 79 -1.63 15.93 2.21
N GLY A 80 -2.02 17.13 2.63
CA GLY A 80 -3.27 17.78 2.24
C GLY A 80 -4.53 16.99 2.63
N GLY A 81 -5.71 17.58 2.40
CA GLY A 81 -7.00 16.99 2.76
C GLY A 81 -7.59 17.68 3.99
N ILE A 82 -7.84 16.93 5.06
CA ILE A 82 -8.34 17.49 6.33
C ILE A 82 -7.28 18.38 6.99
N THR A 83 -6.02 17.97 6.91
CA THR A 83 -4.87 18.70 7.44
C THR A 83 -3.86 19.00 6.32
N ASP A 84 -3.01 20.01 6.52
CA ASP A 84 -2.01 20.40 5.52
C ASP A 84 -0.87 19.38 5.39
N LEU A 85 -0.29 19.00 6.52
CA LEU A 85 0.70 17.93 6.67
C LEU A 85 0.56 17.37 8.09
N THR A 86 0.43 16.06 8.22
CA THR A 86 0.42 15.39 9.53
C THR A 86 1.36 14.20 9.51
N VAL A 87 2.30 14.17 10.46
CA VAL A 87 3.26 13.08 10.64
C VAL A 87 2.86 12.27 11.87
N TYR A 88 2.50 11.00 11.65
CA TYR A 88 2.09 10.11 12.72
C TYR A 88 3.30 9.44 13.41
N PRO A 89 3.14 8.88 14.62
CA PRO A 89 4.17 8.08 15.27
C PRO A 89 4.44 6.77 14.51
N ASN A 90 5.48 6.06 14.95
CA ASN A 90 5.81 4.74 14.43
C ASN A 90 4.81 3.67 14.90
N PHE A 91 4.45 2.79 13.98
CA PHE A 91 3.67 1.58 14.13
C PHE A 91 4.50 0.38 13.69
N ARG A 92 4.00 -0.84 13.95
CA ARG A 92 4.64 -2.06 13.46
C ARG A 92 4.13 -2.38 12.07
N CYS A 93 5.05 -2.61 11.15
CA CYS A 93 4.79 -3.14 9.83
C CYS A 93 5.62 -4.41 9.61
N ARG A 94 5.15 -5.25 8.69
CA ARG A 94 5.86 -6.45 8.26
C ARG A 94 5.76 -6.59 6.75
N ILE A 95 6.88 -6.94 6.14
CA ILE A 95 6.95 -7.36 4.75
C ILE A 95 7.30 -8.86 4.74
N SER A 96 6.50 -9.67 4.05
CA SER A 96 6.73 -11.11 3.90
C SER A 96 6.64 -11.54 2.43
N ARG A 97 7.18 -12.71 2.12
CA ARG A 97 6.99 -13.33 0.80
C ARG A 97 5.55 -13.82 0.65
N GLY A 98 4.89 -13.43 -0.43
CA GLY A 98 3.61 -13.98 -0.88
C GLY A 98 3.78 -14.92 -2.08
N SER A 99 2.67 -15.44 -2.60
CA SER A 99 2.68 -16.29 -3.81
C SER A 99 3.11 -15.52 -5.07
N ASP A 100 2.68 -14.27 -5.19
CA ASP A 100 2.86 -13.44 -6.40
C ASP A 100 3.49 -12.07 -6.06
N GLY A 101 4.56 -12.08 -5.27
CA GLY A 101 5.28 -10.87 -4.87
C GLY A 101 5.47 -10.76 -3.36
N LEU A 102 5.70 -9.55 -2.86
CA LEU A 102 5.79 -9.29 -1.42
C LEU A 102 4.42 -8.90 -0.86
N VAL A 103 4.21 -9.12 0.43
CA VAL A 103 3.00 -8.70 1.15
C VAL A 103 3.43 -7.74 2.24
N LEU A 104 2.85 -6.55 2.27
CA LEU A 104 3.04 -5.55 3.32
C LEU A 104 1.80 -5.48 4.20
N ILE A 105 2.00 -5.52 5.51
CA ILE A 105 0.95 -5.38 6.52
C ILE A 105 1.38 -4.34 7.56
N LYS A 106 0.51 -3.37 7.86
CA LYS A 106 0.59 -2.49 9.02
C LYS A 106 -0.19 -3.12 10.18
N GLU A 107 0.55 -3.69 11.12
CA GLU A 107 0.04 -4.54 12.20
C GLU A 107 -0.59 -3.74 13.35
N THR A 108 -0.23 -2.47 13.54
CA THR A 108 -0.73 -1.63 14.65
C THR A 108 -1.24 -0.26 14.21
N GLY A 109 -1.97 0.41 15.12
CA GLY A 109 -2.68 1.65 14.87
C GLY A 109 -4.17 1.44 14.56
N SER A 110 -4.94 2.53 14.56
CA SER A 110 -6.39 2.53 14.32
C SER A 110 -6.72 2.37 12.83
N GLN A 111 -5.95 3.00 11.95
CA GLN A 111 -6.00 2.79 10.50
C GLN A 111 -4.89 1.80 10.13
N ARG A 112 -5.27 0.68 9.54
CA ARG A 112 -4.39 -0.40 9.11
C ARG A 112 -4.43 -0.54 7.60
N LEU A 113 -3.38 -1.15 7.07
CA LEU A 113 -3.20 -1.40 5.64
C LEU A 113 -2.66 -2.80 5.45
N LYS A 114 -3.14 -3.49 4.41
CA LYS A 114 -2.53 -4.73 3.90
C LYS A 114 -2.59 -4.77 2.39
N GLY A 115 -1.57 -5.31 1.74
CA GLY A 115 -1.59 -5.47 0.30
C GLY A 115 -0.37 -6.14 -0.27
N ARG A 116 -0.40 -6.38 -1.57
CA ARG A 116 0.70 -6.99 -2.32
C ARG A 116 1.54 -5.92 -2.99
N ILE A 117 2.84 -6.14 -3.03
CA ILE A 117 3.82 -5.37 -3.79
C ILE A 117 4.25 -6.25 -4.95
N LEU A 118 3.93 -5.81 -6.16
CA LEU A 118 4.32 -6.45 -7.41
C LEU A 118 5.81 -6.20 -7.70
N GLU A 119 6.38 -6.95 -8.65
CA GLU A 119 7.81 -6.86 -8.98
C GLU A 119 8.24 -5.46 -9.45
N ASP A 120 7.34 -4.73 -10.09
CA ASP A 120 7.55 -3.34 -10.54
C ASP A 120 7.37 -2.29 -9.43
N GLY A 121 7.13 -2.73 -8.19
CA GLY A 121 6.87 -1.85 -7.04
C GLY A 121 5.42 -1.38 -6.94
N THR A 122 4.52 -1.77 -7.86
CA THR A 122 3.09 -1.45 -7.73
C THR A 122 2.50 -2.10 -6.48
N PHE A 123 1.86 -1.31 -5.63
CA PHE A 123 1.16 -1.78 -4.45
C PHE A 123 -0.34 -1.88 -4.72
N LEU A 124 -0.93 -3.05 -4.48
CA LEU A 124 -2.37 -3.32 -4.56
C LEU A 124 -2.86 -3.83 -3.21
N GLY A 125 -3.61 -2.99 -2.49
CA GLY A 125 -4.02 -3.29 -1.13
C GLY A 125 -5.29 -2.59 -0.70
N VAL A 126 -5.56 -2.73 0.58
CA VAL A 126 -6.69 -2.12 1.25
C VAL A 126 -6.25 -1.39 2.50
N GLY A 127 -6.92 -0.27 2.78
CA GLY A 127 -6.96 0.37 4.08
C GLY A 127 -8.22 -0.06 4.84
N HIS A 128 -8.14 -0.18 6.16
CA HIS A 128 -9.31 -0.45 7.00
C HIS A 128 -9.14 0.11 8.42
N VAL A 129 -10.26 0.31 9.12
CA VAL A 129 -10.25 0.79 10.50
C VAL A 129 -10.27 -0.40 11.49
N GLY A 130 -9.68 -0.24 12.67
CA GLY A 130 -9.77 -1.23 13.74
C GLY A 130 -9.08 -2.56 13.43
N THR A 131 -9.54 -3.62 14.10
CA THR A 131 -8.85 -4.93 14.13
C THR A 131 -9.68 -6.09 13.57
N ALA A 132 -10.96 -5.86 13.25
CA ALA A 132 -11.77 -6.90 12.64
C ALA A 132 -11.26 -7.22 11.22
N PRO A 133 -11.56 -8.43 10.70
CA PRO A 133 -11.09 -8.85 9.39
C PRO A 133 -11.50 -7.86 8.30
N ALA A 134 -10.56 -7.47 7.46
CA ALA A 134 -10.81 -6.71 6.24
C ALA A 134 -10.78 -7.65 5.03
N THR A 135 -11.57 -7.34 4.00
CA THR A 135 -11.46 -8.03 2.70
C THR A 135 -10.08 -7.79 2.08
N ASP A 136 -9.66 -8.62 1.14
CA ASP A 136 -8.47 -8.33 0.33
C ASP A 136 -8.83 -7.45 -0.87
N TYR A 137 -7.83 -6.89 -1.55
CA TYR A 137 -8.04 -6.01 -2.71
C TYR A 137 -8.92 -6.67 -3.80
N ALA A 138 -8.89 -8.00 -3.92
CA ALA A 138 -9.69 -8.77 -4.90
C ALA A 138 -11.18 -8.82 -4.53
N GLY A 139 -11.50 -8.67 -3.26
CA GLY A 139 -12.87 -8.68 -2.75
C GLY A 139 -13.50 -7.29 -2.67
N LEU A 140 -12.83 -6.25 -3.16
CA LEU A 140 -13.42 -4.93 -3.30
C LEU A 140 -14.34 -4.86 -4.54
N PRO A 141 -15.34 -3.95 -4.57
CA PRO A 141 -16.20 -3.75 -5.74
C PRO A 141 -15.38 -3.49 -7.00
N PRO A 142 -15.60 -4.20 -8.12
CA PRO A 142 -14.69 -4.12 -9.26
C PRO A 142 -14.73 -2.78 -9.99
N LEU A 143 -15.86 -2.06 -9.94
CA LEU A 143 -16.12 -0.88 -10.78
C LEU A 143 -16.23 0.43 -9.99
N ASP A 144 -16.18 0.38 -8.66
CA ASP A 144 -16.34 1.57 -7.81
C ASP A 144 -15.46 1.51 -6.56
N GLN A 145 -15.58 2.55 -5.73
CA GLN A 145 -14.80 2.76 -4.51
C GLN A 145 -15.65 2.68 -3.24
N THR A 146 -16.80 2.00 -3.32
CA THR A 146 -17.68 1.80 -2.17
C THR A 146 -16.94 1.03 -1.07
N PRO A 147 -16.87 1.56 0.17
CA PRO A 147 -16.25 0.85 1.28
C PRO A 147 -16.97 -0.47 1.57
N VAL A 148 -16.20 -1.51 1.91
CA VAL A 148 -16.71 -2.83 2.29
C VAL A 148 -16.72 -2.98 3.80
N GLU A 149 -17.86 -3.38 4.35
CA GLU A 149 -18.02 -3.66 5.77
C GLU A 149 -17.69 -5.13 6.12
N PRO A 150 -17.26 -5.42 7.36
CA PRO A 150 -17.04 -4.47 8.46
C PRO A 150 -15.75 -3.65 8.31
N ASN A 151 -15.71 -2.48 8.92
CA ASN A 151 -14.55 -1.59 9.10
C ASN A 151 -14.18 -0.65 7.95
N GLN A 152 -15.13 -0.31 7.09
CA GLN A 152 -14.90 0.66 6.00
C GLN A 152 -13.65 0.30 5.17
N THR A 153 -13.54 -0.97 4.76
CA THR A 153 -12.40 -1.43 3.96
C THR A 153 -12.43 -0.74 2.60
N THR A 154 -11.36 -0.02 2.28
CA THR A 154 -11.25 0.84 1.10
C THR A 154 -9.97 0.53 0.34
N ALA A 155 -9.92 0.93 -0.93
CA ALA A 155 -8.78 0.66 -1.79
C ALA A 155 -7.60 1.60 -1.51
N ASP A 156 -6.45 1.00 -1.21
CA ASP A 156 -5.17 1.70 -1.15
C ASP A 156 -4.24 1.10 -2.21
N VAL A 157 -3.96 1.89 -3.24
CA VAL A 157 -3.05 1.54 -4.33
C VAL A 157 -1.92 2.54 -4.40
N GLY A 158 -0.75 2.13 -4.86
CA GLY A 158 0.39 3.04 -4.90
C GLY A 158 1.67 2.46 -5.47
N ARG A 159 2.78 3.10 -5.10
CA ARG A 159 4.14 2.70 -5.46
C ARG A 159 4.96 2.47 -4.21
N PHE A 160 5.50 1.26 -4.08
CA PHE A 160 6.46 0.89 -3.06
C PHE A 160 7.88 0.99 -3.62
N GLU A 161 8.77 1.57 -2.83
CA GLU A 161 10.18 1.71 -3.17
C GLU A 161 11.03 1.31 -1.98
N LEU A 162 11.95 0.37 -2.20
CA LEU A 162 13.05 0.11 -1.27
C LEU A 162 14.18 1.10 -1.59
N LEU A 163 14.55 1.93 -0.63
CA LEU A 163 15.53 3.02 -0.83
C LEU A 163 16.94 2.58 -0.39
N SER A 164 16.98 1.77 0.67
CA SER A 164 18.17 1.10 1.18
C SER A 164 17.72 -0.15 1.95
N PRO A 165 18.62 -1.00 2.45
CA PRO A 165 18.23 -2.07 3.35
C PRO A 165 17.35 -1.56 4.50
N ASP A 166 17.62 -0.39 5.05
CA ASP A 166 16.96 0.05 6.28
C ASP A 166 15.89 1.13 6.07
N ARG A 167 15.59 1.46 4.81
CA ARG A 167 14.61 2.49 4.46
C ARG A 167 13.78 2.09 3.26
N ALA A 168 12.47 2.23 3.38
CA ALA A 168 11.51 2.07 2.29
C ALA A 168 10.38 3.10 2.39
N ARG A 169 9.62 3.26 1.32
CA ARG A 169 8.38 4.04 1.33
C ARG A 169 7.31 3.39 0.49
N LEU A 170 6.07 3.51 0.93
CA LEU A 170 4.90 3.31 0.10
C LEU A 170 4.22 4.67 -0.11
N MET A 171 3.90 4.98 -1.37
CA MET A 171 3.34 6.25 -1.80
C MET A 171 1.96 6.00 -2.40
N LEU A 172 0.92 6.56 -1.78
CA LEU A 172 -0.49 6.29 -2.07
C LEU A 172 -1.15 7.55 -2.66
N PRO A 173 -1.39 7.63 -3.98
CA PRO A 173 -2.12 8.73 -4.58
C PRO A 173 -3.62 8.67 -4.27
N ALA A 174 -4.18 9.82 -3.90
CA ALA A 174 -5.62 10.01 -3.68
C ALA A 174 -6.26 8.88 -2.84
N PRO A 175 -5.76 8.60 -1.61
CA PRO A 175 -6.43 7.65 -0.72
C PRO A 175 -7.88 8.09 -0.51
N LEU A 176 -8.77 7.12 -0.30
CA LEU A 176 -10.20 7.40 -0.23
C LEU A 176 -10.60 8.13 1.07
N LEU A 177 -9.69 8.19 2.04
CA LEU A 177 -9.92 8.75 3.36
C LEU A 177 -8.90 9.86 3.67
N GLU A 178 -9.41 10.98 4.18
CA GLU A 178 -8.71 12.04 4.93
C GLU A 178 -7.69 12.91 4.18
N SER A 179 -6.99 12.40 3.17
CA SER A 179 -5.86 13.10 2.56
C SER A 179 -5.85 13.14 1.03
N ARG A 180 -4.93 13.92 0.46
CA ARG A 180 -4.68 13.95 -0.99
C ARG A 180 -3.60 12.95 -1.41
N PHE A 181 -2.66 12.68 -0.50
CA PHE A 181 -1.56 11.75 -0.72
C PHE A 181 -1.08 11.23 0.63
N ASP A 182 -0.93 9.91 0.74
CA ASP A 182 -0.36 9.28 1.92
C ASP A 182 1.04 8.72 1.59
N LEU A 183 1.96 8.93 2.52
CA LEU A 183 3.24 8.23 2.55
C LEU A 183 3.21 7.29 3.75
N LEU A 184 3.59 6.03 3.55
CA LEU A 184 3.99 5.15 4.65
C LEU A 184 5.51 5.03 4.58
N TYR A 185 6.19 5.71 5.49
CA TYR A 185 7.66 5.66 5.60
C TYR A 185 8.05 4.50 6.50
N LEU A 186 8.92 3.61 6.03
CA LEU A 186 9.38 2.43 6.74
C LEU A 186 10.88 2.53 7.05
N THR A 187 11.24 2.23 8.29
CA THR A 187 12.61 2.22 8.80
C THR A 187 12.86 0.97 9.64
N ARG A 188 14.09 0.45 9.68
CA ARG A 188 14.51 -0.61 10.60
C ARG A 188 15.89 -0.35 11.20
#